data_AF-A0A966CHA3-F1
#
_entry.id   AF-A0A966CHA3-F1
#
_cell.length_a   1.000
_cell.length_b   1.000
_cell.length_c   1.000
_cell.angle_alpha   90.00
_cell.angle_beta   90.00
_cell.angle_gamma   90.00
#
_symmetry.space_group_name_H-M   'P 1'
#
loop_
_entity.id
_entity.type
_entity.pdbx_description
1 polymer ?
#
loop_
_entity_poly.entity_id
_entity_poly.type
_entity_poly.pdbx_seq_one_letter_code
_entity_poly.pdbx_strand_id
1 'polypeptide(L)' 'MTAFEKILLQEMSTLPESRRADVLAFIRFLKISLTDDDEMDREYEEAIQNARATAKLYNITEQDIENEIRAVREGK' A
#
# COMPACT_ATOMS: atom_id res chain seq x y z
N MET A 1 -3.46 -32.34 -5.49
CA MET A 1 -2.56 -31.51 -6.31
C MET A 1 -3.27 -31.16 -7.61
N THR A 2 -3.49 -29.87 -7.89
CA THR A 2 -4.19 -29.37 -9.08
C THR A 2 -3.34 -29.52 -10.35
N ALA A 3 -3.95 -29.37 -11.53
CA ALA A 3 -3.22 -29.35 -12.80
C ALA A 3 -2.20 -28.19 -12.85
N PHE A 4 -2.58 -27.03 -12.29
CA PHE A 4 -1.70 -25.87 -12.15
C PHE A 4 -0.49 -26.17 -11.26
N GLU A 5 -0.69 -26.78 -10.09
CA GLU A 5 0.39 -27.16 -9.17
C GLU A 5 1.37 -28.15 -9.81
N LYS A 6 0.88 -29.11 -10.61
CA LYS A 6 1.72 -30.05 -11.36
C LYS A 6 2.61 -29.35 -12.39
N ILE A 7 2.03 -28.46 -13.18
CA ILE A 7 2.75 -27.70 -14.20
C ILE A 7 3.79 -26.81 -13.52
N LEU A 8 3.42 -26.08 -12.46
CA LEU A 8 4.34 -25.21 -11.74
C LEU A 8 5.55 -25.97 -11.16
N LEU A 9 5.32 -27.16 -10.58
CA LEU A 9 6.41 -28.01 -10.08
C LEU A 9 7.31 -28.51 -11.21
N GLN A 10 6.73 -28.87 -12.37
CA GLN A 10 7.49 -29.31 -13.53
C GLN A 10 8.38 -28.19 -14.07
N GLU A 11 7.84 -26.98 -14.25
CA GLU A 11 8.62 -25.81 -14.70
C GLU A 11 9.72 -25.40 -13.69
N MET A 12 9.42 -25.45 -12.38
CA MET A 12 10.42 -25.17 -11.35
C MET A 12 11.54 -26.22 -11.29
N SER A 13 11.23 -27.47 -11.62
CA SER A 13 12.19 -28.57 -11.58
C SER A 13 13.25 -28.48 -12.68
N THR A 14 12.88 -27.92 -13.84
CA THR A 14 13.77 -27.75 -15.00
C THR A 14 14.56 -26.44 -14.96
N LEU A 15 14.19 -25.51 -14.09
CA LEU A 15 14.91 -24.24 -13.90
C LEU A 15 16.26 -24.46 -13.20
N PRO A 16 17.33 -23.75 -13.64
CA PRO A 16 18.58 -23.65 -12.90
C PRO A 16 18.35 -23.11 -11.50
N GLU A 17 19.11 -23.61 -10.52
CA GLU A 17 18.93 -23.26 -9.11
C GLU A 17 19.03 -21.74 -8.86
N SER A 18 19.91 -21.05 -9.57
CA SER A 18 20.05 -19.59 -9.52
C SER A 18 18.77 -18.83 -9.88
N ARG A 19 17.90 -19.41 -10.74
CA ARG A 19 16.63 -18.82 -11.16
C ARG A 19 15.45 -19.20 -10.27
N ARG A 20 15.56 -20.27 -9.48
CA ARG A 20 14.50 -20.67 -8.53
C ARG A 20 14.29 -19.62 -7.45
N ALA A 21 15.38 -18.97 -7.01
CA ALA A 21 15.32 -17.85 -6.07
C ALA A 21 14.53 -16.65 -6.64
N ASP A 22 14.74 -16.31 -7.92
CA ASP A 22 14.02 -15.25 -8.61
C ASP A 22 12.50 -15.54 -8.67
N VAL A 23 12.12 -16.78 -8.98
CA VAL A 23 10.70 -17.18 -9.03
C VAL A 23 10.05 -17.11 -7.65
N LEU A 24 10.75 -17.55 -6.61
CA LEU A 24 10.26 -17.43 -5.23
C LEU A 24 10.09 -15.96 -4.82
N ALA A 25 11.02 -15.09 -5.21
CA ALA A 25 10.91 -13.65 -4.96
C ALA A 25 9.69 -13.06 -5.67
N PHE A 26 9.45 -13.44 -6.93
CA PHE A 26 8.30 -12.97 -7.70
C PHE A 26 6.96 -13.46 -7.11
N ILE A 27 6.86 -14.72 -6.69
CA ILE A 27 5.64 -15.23 -6.03
C ILE A 27 5.37 -14.47 -4.72
N ARG A 28 6.42 -14.14 -3.95
CA ARG A 28 6.29 -13.32 -2.73
C ARG A 28 5.83 -11.91 -3.05
N PHE A 29 6.39 -11.29 -4.09
CA PHE A 29 5.94 -9.99 -4.58
C PHE A 29 4.45 -10.01 -4.91
N LEU A 30 3.98 -10.98 -5.71
CA LEU A 30 2.56 -11.09 -6.06
C LEU A 30 1.66 -11.20 -4.83
N LYS A 31 2.08 -11.94 -3.80
CA LYS A 31 1.30 -12.07 -2.55
C LYS A 31 1.22 -10.75 -1.79
N ILE A 32 2.31 -9.99 -1.75
CA ILE A 32 2.35 -8.68 -1.08
C ILE A 32 1.51 -7.68 -1.86
N SER A 33 1.70 -7.57 -3.17
CA SER A 33 0.97 -6.63 -4.02
C SER A 33 -0.53 -6.90 -4.09
N LEU A 34 -0.98 -8.14 -3.85
CA LEU A 34 -2.40 -8.49 -3.79
C LEU A 34 -3.07 -8.10 -2.46
N THR A 35 -2.30 -7.78 -1.43
CA THR A 35 -2.83 -7.44 -0.11
C THR A 35 -3.07 -5.93 0.04
N ASP A 36 -2.39 -5.11 -0.77
CA ASP A 36 -2.16 -3.70 -0.45
C ASP A 36 -3.25 -2.73 -0.94
N ASP A 37 -3.91 -2.96 -2.09
CA ASP A 37 -4.80 -1.94 -2.65
C ASP A 37 -6.07 -1.72 -1.80
N ASP A 38 -6.77 -2.81 -1.44
CA ASP A 38 -7.99 -2.72 -0.61
C ASP A 38 -7.67 -2.35 0.85
N GLU A 39 -6.46 -2.63 1.34
CA GLU A 39 -6.00 -2.23 2.67
C GLU A 39 -5.61 -0.75 2.68
N MET A 40 -4.85 -0.29 1.69
CA MET A 40 -4.52 1.12 1.50
C MET A 40 -5.77 1.99 1.35
N ASP A 41 -6.76 1.56 0.56
CA ASP A 41 -7.99 2.32 0.37
C ASP A 41 -8.73 2.49 1.70
N ARG A 42 -8.76 1.44 2.53
CA ARG A 42 -9.34 1.50 3.88
C ARG A 42 -8.55 2.40 4.82
N GLU A 43 -7.22 2.29 4.84
CA GLU A 43 -6.36 3.14 5.65
C GLU A 43 -6.48 4.61 5.25
N TYR A 44 -6.59 4.88 3.94
CA TYR A 44 -6.80 6.23 3.41
C TYR A 44 -8.16 6.79 3.84
N GLU A 45 -9.24 6.03 3.69
CA GLU A 45 -10.56 6.45 4.15
C GLU A 45 -10.57 6.73 5.66
N GLU A 46 -9.95 5.86 6.47
CA GLU A 46 -9.83 6.05 7.91
C GLU A 46 -9.04 7.31 8.26
N ALA A 47 -7.91 7.55 7.60
CA ALA A 47 -7.10 8.75 7.80
C ALA A 47 -7.89 10.03 7.48
N ILE A 48 -8.66 10.04 6.39
CA ILE A 48 -9.53 11.17 6.01
C ILE A 48 -10.65 11.38 7.04
N GLN A 49 -11.27 10.31 7.53
CA GLN A 49 -12.29 10.42 8.57
C GLN A 49 -11.72 10.98 9.87
N ASN A 50 -10.55 10.50 10.29
CA ASN A 50 -9.85 10.99 11.46
C ASN A 50 -9.48 12.47 11.33
N ALA A 51 -8.92 12.89 10.19
CA ALA A 51 -8.61 14.29 9.93
C ALA A 51 -9.86 15.20 10.01
N ARG A 52 -10.98 14.77 9.43
CA ARG A 52 -12.25 15.50 9.51
C ARG A 52 -12.81 15.57 10.93
N ALA A 53 -12.71 14.47 11.69
CA ALA A 53 -13.13 14.43 13.07
C ALA A 53 -12.29 15.38 13.94
N THR A 54 -10.97 15.40 13.74
CA THR A 54 -10.04 16.32 14.40
C THR A 54 -10.37 17.78 14.05
N ALA A 55 -10.57 18.10 12.77
CA ALA A 55 -10.95 19.46 12.35
C ALA A 55 -12.23 19.93 13.04
N LYS A 56 -13.24 19.04 13.15
CA LYS A 56 -14.48 19.33 13.86
C LYS A 56 -14.26 19.50 15.37
N LEU A 57 -13.46 18.64 16.00
CA LEU A 57 -13.17 18.69 17.43
C LEU A 57 -12.51 20.02 17.84
N TYR A 58 -11.59 20.50 17.01
CA TYR A 58 -10.85 21.74 17.26
C TYR A 58 -11.48 22.97 16.60
N ASN A 59 -12.64 22.82 15.95
CA ASN A 59 -13.34 23.87 15.22
C ASN A 59 -12.43 24.59 14.20
N ILE A 60 -11.55 23.83 13.55
CA ILE A 60 -10.62 24.31 12.53
C ILE A 60 -11.43 24.75 11.32
N THR A 61 -11.27 26.00 10.92
CA THR A 61 -11.90 26.56 9.72
C THR A 61 -10.96 26.47 8.52
N GLU A 62 -11.53 26.60 7.32
CA GLU A 62 -10.73 26.70 6.09
C GLU A 62 -9.71 27.84 6.15
N GLN A 63 -10.10 28.96 6.79
CA GLN A 63 -9.23 30.11 6.98
C GLN A 63 -8.02 29.79 7.87
N ASP A 64 -8.20 28.95 8.90
CA ASP A 64 -7.10 28.51 9.77
C ASP A 64 -6.10 27.65 8.99
N ILE A 65 -6.60 26.77 8.12
CA ILE A 65 -5.76 25.95 7.23
C ILE A 65 -4.97 26.83 6.25
N GLU A 66 -5.63 27.81 5.61
CA GLU A 66 -4.98 28.75 4.70
C GLU A 66 -3.91 29.59 5.40
N ASN A 67 -4.15 29.99 6.65
CA ASN A 67 -3.19 30.76 7.44
C ASN A 67 -1.95 29.91 7.76
N GLU A 68 -2.14 28.64 8.12
CA GLU A 68 -1.04 27.70 8.41
C GLU A 68 -0.22 27.40 7.15
N ILE A 69 -0.87 27.10 6.02
CA ILE A 69 -0.20 26.85 4.73
C ILE A 69 0.64 28.06 4.32
N ARG A 70 0.09 29.27 4.50
CA ARG A 70 0.79 30.51 4.19
C ARG A 70 1.98 30.74 5.11
N ALA A 71 1.83 30.54 6.41
CA ALA A 71 2.91 30.66 7.38
C ALA A 71 4.09 29.73 7.05
N VAL A 72 3.81 28.47 6.72
CA VAL A 72 4.83 27.49 6.31
C VAL A 72 5.52 27.90 5.00
N ARG A 73 4.76 28.38 4.00
CA ARG A 73 5.33 28.83 2.71
C ARG A 73 6.13 30.11 2.82
N GLU A 74 5.79 30.99 3.75
CA GLU A 74 6.50 32.24 4.02
C GLU A 74 7.70 32.05 4.96
N GLY A 75 7.98 30.80 5.38
CA GLY A 75 9.17 30.43 6.13
C GLY A 75 9.13 30.84 7.60
N LYS A 76 7.95 30.82 8.23
CA LYS A 76 7.81 30.83 9.68
C LYS A 76 7.87 29.44 10.27
#